data_AF-A0A9Q9MFJ6-F1
#
_entry.id   AF-A0A9Q9MFJ6-F1
#
_cell.length_a   1.000
_cell.length_b   1.000
_cell.length_c   1.000
_cell.angle_alpha   90.00
_cell.angle_beta   90.00
_cell.angle_gamma   90.00
#
_symmetry.space_group_name_H-M   'P 1'
#
loop_
_entity.id
_entity.type
_entity.pdbx_description
1 polymer ?
#
loop_
_entity_poly.entity_id
_entity_poly.type
_entity_poly.pdbx_seq_one_letter_code
_entity_poly.pdbx_strand_id
1 'polypeptide(L)'
;MATVPVAPQPDLDLDVRTLRCWGAVDEDGDPVLVLKDDDVTVVIDFGFGGAWDTAIRAAERLSDEALAYASKLRELMAAQQTPADKELAQENKEEPCR
;
A
#
# COMPACT_ATOMS: atom_id res chain seq x y z
N MET A 1 -27.54 -29.81 4.19
CA MET A 1 -26.35 -28.95 4.41
C MET A 1 -26.85 -27.61 4.88
N ALA A 2 -26.51 -27.17 6.09
CA ALA A 2 -26.87 -25.84 6.57
C ALA A 2 -25.89 -24.82 5.98
N THR A 3 -26.40 -23.84 5.23
CA THR A 3 -25.63 -22.69 4.76
C THR A 3 -25.32 -21.79 5.95
N VAL A 4 -24.04 -21.68 6.31
CA VAL A 4 -23.58 -20.71 7.31
C VAL A 4 -23.74 -19.32 6.70
N PRO A 5 -24.49 -18.39 7.32
CA PRO A 5 -24.58 -17.03 6.84
C PRO A 5 -23.21 -16.37 6.97
N VAL A 6 -22.61 -15.99 5.84
CA VAL A 6 -21.41 -15.15 5.83
C VAL A 6 -21.88 -13.76 6.23
N ALA A 7 -21.52 -13.33 7.44
CA ALA A 7 -21.74 -11.96 7.88
C ALA A 7 -21.00 -11.02 6.89
N PRO A 8 -21.59 -9.87 6.52
CA PRO A 8 -20.89 -8.87 5.71
C PRO A 8 -19.57 -8.53 6.43
N GLN A 9 -18.45 -8.81 5.78
CA GLN A 9 -17.16 -8.43 6.32
C GLN A 9 -17.01 -6.92 6.14
N PRO A 10 -16.58 -6.18 7.17
CA PRO A 10 -16.38 -4.73 7.03
C PRO A 10 -15.28 -4.48 6.01
N ASP A 11 -15.55 -3.58 5.07
CA ASP A 11 -14.51 -3.03 4.21
C ASP A 11 -13.61 -2.14 5.07
N LEU A 12 -12.32 -2.43 5.06
CA LEU A 12 -11.31 -1.62 5.71
C LEU A 12 -10.60 -0.78 4.64
N ASP A 13 -10.65 0.53 4.80
CA ASP A 13 -9.89 1.47 3.97
C ASP A 13 -8.75 2.05 4.81
N LEU A 14 -7.56 2.13 4.23
CA LEU A 14 -6.35 2.67 4.87
C LEU A 14 -5.74 3.74 3.96
N ASP A 15 -5.56 4.95 4.47
CA ASP A 15 -4.91 6.01 3.70
C ASP A 15 -3.39 5.84 3.70
N VAL A 16 -2.86 5.34 2.58
CA VAL A 16 -1.42 5.12 2.39
C VAL A 16 -0.56 6.38 2.47
N ARG A 17 -1.17 7.58 2.39
CA ARG A 17 -0.44 8.85 2.54
C ARG A 17 -0.06 9.13 3.99
N THR A 18 -0.82 8.61 4.95
CA THR A 18 -0.59 8.80 6.39
C THR A 18 -0.20 7.51 7.10
N LEU A 19 -0.25 6.39 6.37
CA LEU A 19 0.14 5.07 6.85
C LEU A 19 1.58 5.03 7.38
N ARG A 20 1.71 4.54 8.60
CA ARG A 20 2.97 4.13 9.24
C ARG A 20 2.98 2.62 9.43
N CYS A 21 4.16 2.05 9.27
CA CYS A 21 4.38 0.60 9.36
C CYS A 21 5.62 0.31 10.21
N TRP A 22 5.50 -0.57 11.20
CA TRP A 22 6.65 -1.01 12.02
C TRP A 22 6.44 -2.43 12.56
N GLY A 23 7.54 -3.15 12.77
CA GLY A 23 7.55 -4.41 13.50
C GLY A 23 7.45 -4.18 15.00
N ALA A 24 6.66 -5.01 15.68
CA ALA A 24 6.52 -5.01 17.13
C ALA A 24 6.51 -6.46 17.66
N VAL A 25 6.38 -6.60 18.97
CA VAL A 25 6.22 -7.87 19.66
C VAL A 25 4.93 -7.78 20.47
N ASP A 26 4.09 -8.81 20.42
CA ASP A 26 2.84 -8.87 21.18
C ASP A 26 3.05 -9.27 22.65
N GLU A 27 1.95 -9.53 23.38
CA GLU A 27 1.98 -9.90 24.79
C GLU A 27 2.58 -11.29 25.04
N ASP A 28 2.58 -12.17 24.03
CA ASP A 28 3.10 -13.53 24.10
C ASP A 28 4.58 -13.61 23.65
N GLY A 29 5.13 -12.53 23.11
CA GLY A 29 6.50 -12.46 22.64
C GLY A 29 6.65 -12.74 21.14
N ASP A 30 5.55 -12.84 20.40
CA ASP A 30 5.55 -13.15 18.98
C ASP A 30 5.72 -11.88 18.12
N PRO A 31 6.45 -11.97 16.99
CA PRO A 31 6.64 -10.84 16.11
C PRO A 31 5.35 -10.51 15.36
N VAL A 32 4.95 -9.24 15.39
CA VAL A 32 3.78 -8.72 14.67
C VAL A 32 4.16 -7.54 13.78
N LEU A 33 3.40 -7.32 12.72
CA LEU A 33 3.51 -6.13 11.87
C LEU A 33 2.33 -5.20 12.16
N VAL A 34 2.64 -3.96 12.55
CA VAL A 34 1.62 -2.94 12.84
C VAL A 34 1.53 -1.96 11.68
N LEU A 35 0.31 -1.78 11.17
CA LEU A 35 -0.07 -0.79 10.17
C LEU A 35 -1.02 0.21 10.83
N LYS A 36 -0.67 1.49 10.80
CA LYS A 36 -1.49 2.52 11.43
C LYS A 36 -1.60 3.74 10.54
N ASP A 37 -2.82 4.16 10.22
CA ASP A 37 -3.10 5.48 9.67
C ASP A 37 -3.63 6.41 10.78
N ASP A 38 -4.30 7.50 10.40
CA ASP A 38 -4.81 8.47 11.36
C ASP A 38 -6.05 7.97 12.14
N ASP A 39 -6.82 7.02 11.57
CA ASP A 39 -8.13 6.60 12.09
C ASP A 39 -8.15 5.13 12.55
N VAL A 40 -7.29 4.29 11.97
CA VAL A 40 -7.33 2.83 12.04
C VAL A 40 -5.96 2.28 12.38
N THR A 41 -5.95 1.20 13.18
CA THR A 41 -4.76 0.39 13.42
C THR A 41 -5.08 -1.07 13.09
N VAL A 42 -4.25 -1.66 12.24
CA VAL A 42 -4.29 -3.09 11.87
C VAL A 42 -3.04 -3.75 12.41
N VAL A 43 -3.22 -4.88 13.08
CA VAL A 43 -2.13 -5.75 13.51
C VAL A 43 -2.20 -7.02 12.68
N ILE A 44 -1.08 -7.35 12.03
CA ILE A 44 -0.91 -8.59 11.29
C ILE A 44 -0.05 -9.50 12.16
N ASP A 45 -0.68 -10.55 12.68
CA ASP A 45 -0.05 -11.61 13.48
C ASP A 45 0.08 -12.91 12.68
N PHE A 46 0.82 -13.89 13.24
CA PHE A 46 0.98 -15.21 12.61
C PHE A 46 -0.15 -16.19 12.98
N GLY A 47 -0.96 -15.86 14.00
CA GLY A 47 -2.08 -16.65 14.52
C GLY A 47 -1.70 -17.99 15.16
N PHE A 48 -2.55 -18.48 16.07
CA PHE A 48 -2.38 -19.81 16.67
C PHE A 48 -2.66 -20.95 15.68
N GLY A 49 -1.68 -21.85 15.48
CA GLY A 49 -1.86 -23.12 14.77
C GLY A 49 -1.39 -23.16 13.31
N GLY A 50 -0.82 -22.06 12.79
CA GLY A 50 -0.20 -22.01 11.47
C GLY A 50 1.24 -22.57 11.44
N ALA A 51 1.69 -23.00 10.26
CA ALA A 51 3.10 -23.38 10.06
C ALA A 51 3.95 -22.14 9.75
N TRP A 52 5.11 -22.01 10.40
CA TRP A 52 6.02 -20.87 10.23
C TRP A 52 6.37 -20.56 8.77
N ASP A 53 6.65 -21.57 7.94
CA ASP A 53 6.95 -21.40 6.51
C ASP A 53 5.78 -20.75 5.75
N THR A 54 4.53 -21.05 6.13
CA THR A 54 3.35 -20.43 5.52
C THR A 54 3.22 -18.97 5.90
N ALA A 55 3.45 -18.63 7.17
CA ALA A 55 3.42 -17.24 7.64
C ALA A 55 4.52 -16.40 6.97
N ILE A 56 5.73 -16.94 6.85
CA ILE A 56 6.86 -16.29 6.18
C ILE A 56 6.51 -16.01 4.71
N ARG A 57 6.06 -17.02 3.95
CA ARG A 57 5.68 -16.84 2.54
C ARG A 57 4.54 -15.83 2.37
N ALA A 58 3.59 -15.79 3.31
CA ALA A 58 2.50 -14.82 3.28
C ALA A 58 3.02 -13.39 3.50
N ALA A 59 3.93 -13.19 4.45
CA ALA A 59 4.57 -11.89 4.71
C ALA A 59 5.45 -11.44 3.52
N GLU A 60 6.21 -12.34 2.92
CA GLU A 60 7.00 -12.07 1.71
C GLU A 60 6.09 -11.63 0.55
N ARG A 61 4.99 -12.36 0.32
CA ARG A 61 4.02 -11.99 -0.71
C ARG A 61 3.40 -10.62 -0.45
N LEU A 62 3.06 -10.31 0.81
CA LEU A 62 2.53 -8.99 1.17
C LEU A 62 3.53 -7.87 0.83
N SER A 63 4.82 -8.09 1.12
CA SER A 63 5.89 -7.17 0.77
C SER A 63 5.99 -6.96 -0.75
N ASP A 64 5.96 -8.03 -1.53
CA ASP A 64 6.03 -7.97 -3.00
C ASP A 64 4.85 -7.19 -3.60
N GLU A 65 3.63 -7.44 -3.12
CA GLU A 65 2.43 -6.72 -3.57
C GLU A 65 2.48 -5.23 -3.20
N ALA A 66 2.98 -4.90 -2.00
CA ALA A 66 3.17 -3.51 -1.59
C ALA A 66 4.19 -2.77 -2.47
N LEU A 67 5.28 -3.43 -2.85
CA LEU A 67 6.27 -2.90 -3.79
C LEU A 67 5.68 -2.68 -5.19
N ALA A 68 4.91 -3.65 -5.68
CA ALA A 68 4.22 -3.55 -6.96
C ALA A 68 3.21 -2.40 -6.97
N TYR A 69 2.45 -2.22 -5.88
CA TYR A 69 1.53 -1.10 -5.71
C TYR A 69 2.26 0.25 -5.73
N ALA A 70 3.36 0.38 -4.99
CA ALA A 70 4.18 1.59 -5.01
C ALA A 70 4.73 1.91 -6.41
N SER A 71 5.09 0.90 -7.20
CA SER A 71 5.49 1.09 -8.60
C SER A 71 4.37 1.71 -9.44
N LYS A 72 3.15 1.17 -9.33
CA LYS A 72 1.98 1.71 -10.05
C LYS A 72 1.67 3.16 -9.68
N LEU A 73 1.78 3.52 -8.39
CA LEU A 73 1.59 4.91 -7.96
C LEU A 73 2.59 5.87 -8.62
N ARG A 74 3.85 5.46 -8.79
CA ARG A 74 4.87 6.26 -9.47
C ARG A 74 4.57 6.44 -10.96
N GLU A 75 4.08 5.39 -11.62
CA GLU A 75 3.66 5.47 -13.04
C GLU A 75 2.50 6.45 -13.22
N LEU A 76 1.49 6.37 -12.33
CA LEU A 76 0.35 7.29 -12.35
C LEU A 76 0.76 8.74 -12.07
N MET A 77 1.70 8.95 -11.14
CA MET A 77 2.26 10.28 -10.87
C MET A 77 2.93 10.85 -12.12
N ALA A 78 3.78 10.08 -12.80
CA ALA A 78 4.48 10.52 -14.00
C ALA A 78 3.51 10.88 -15.14
N ALA A 79 2.46 10.07 -15.35
CA ALA A 79 1.45 10.32 -16.37
C ALA A 79 0.65 11.62 -16.13
N GLN A 80 0.38 11.96 -14.87
CA GLN A 80 -0.35 13.20 -14.51
C GLN A 80 0.50 14.47 -14.73
N GLN A 81 1.83 14.36 -14.69
CA GLN A 81 2.74 15.48 -14.91
C GLN A 81 2.98 15.78 -16.41
N THR A 82 2.53 14.93 -17.33
CA THR A 82 2.91 15.03 -18.76
C THR A 82 2.11 15.99 -19.66
N PRO A 83 0.91 16.54 -19.34
CA PRO A 83 0.22 17.44 -20.29
C PRO A 83 0.58 18.93 -20.16
N ALA A 84 1.01 19.43 -19.00
CA ALA A 84 1.16 20.88 -18.77
C ALA A 84 2.53 21.46 -19.21
N ASP A 85 3.59 20.66 -19.21
CA ASP A 85 4.95 21.16 -19.50
C ASP A 85 5.31 21.17 -20.99
N LYS A 86 4.46 20.62 -21.87
CA LYS A 86 4.72 20.62 -23.33
C LYS A 86 4.23 21.88 -24.04
N GLU A 87 3.21 22.59 -23.53
CA GLU A 87 2.74 23.85 -24.14
C GLU A 87 3.67 25.03 -23.84
N LEU A 88 4.24 25.13 -22.63
CA LEU A 88 5.15 26.22 -22.25
C LEU A 88 6.53 26.19 -22.97
N ALA A 89 6.92 25.04 -23.52
CA ALA A 89 8.19 24.90 -24.25
C ALA A 89 8.10 25.27 -25.75
N GLN A 90 6.89 25.40 -26.31
CA GLN A 90 6.69 25.75 -27.72
C GLN A 90 6.52 27.26 -27.95
N GLU A 91 5.99 28.01 -26.97
CA GLU A 91 5.77 29.47 -27.11
C GLU A 91 7.05 30.32 -27.04
N ASN A 92 8.16 29.77 -26.53
CA ASN A 92 9.39 30.53 -26.25
C ASN A 92 10.47 30.45 -27.35
N LYS A 93 10.12 29.98 -28.57
CA LYS A 93 11.08 29.86 -29.70
C LYS A 93 10.83 30.80 -30.87
N GLU A 94 9.84 31.68 -30.81
CA GLU A 94 9.51 32.60 -31.91
C GLU A 94 9.63 34.08 -31.51
N GLU A 95 10.83 34.55 -31.21
CA GLU A 95 11.20 35.95 -31.48
C GLU A 95 12.47 35.99 -32.33
N PRO A 96 12.37 36.28 -33.64
CA PRO A 96 13.52 36.63 -34.44
C PRO A 96 13.83 38.11 -34.18
N CYS A 97 14.83 38.39 -33.34
CA CYS A 97 15.40 39.73 -33.26
C CYS A 97 15.97 40.13 -34.63
N ARG A 98 15.34 41.13 -35.24
CA ARG A 98 15.82 41.88 -36.41
C ARG A 98 16.96 42.82 -36.02
#